data_AF-A0AAW0U2Q8-F1
#
_entry.id   AF-A0AAW0U2Q8-F1
#
_cell.length_a   1.000
_cell.length_b   1.000
_cell.length_c   1.000
_cell.angle_alpha   90.00
_cell.angle_beta   90.00
_cell.angle_gamma   90.00
#
_symmetry.space_group_name_H-M   'P 1'
#
loop_
_entity.id
_entity.type
_entity.pdbx_description
1 polymer ?
#
loop_
_entity_poly.entity_id
_entity_poly.type
_entity_poly.pdbx_seq_one_letter_code
_entity_poly.pdbx_strand_id
1 'polypeptide(L)'
;MVADEFHSISWAAIFLYCPIMTILRGWRYSLFLGGLIGFIGATLYPIVIYPMMNSSQYKQAQIENRRGINQEEIQPGNMNVWSDPFDRKK
;
A
#
# COMPACT_ATOMS: atom_id res chain seq x y z
N MET A 1 63.53 -17.18 -5.25
CA MET A 1 62.78 -16.86 -6.48
C MET A 1 61.60 -17.83 -6.62
N VAL A 2 60.75 -17.98 -5.57
CA VAL A 2 59.53 -18.83 -5.55
C VAL A 2 58.53 -18.23 -4.52
N ALA A 3 58.41 -16.91 -4.47
CA ALA A 3 57.47 -16.23 -3.56
C ALA A 3 56.61 -15.15 -4.25
N ASP A 4 56.93 -14.79 -5.49
CA ASP A 4 56.29 -13.66 -6.19
C ASP A 4 55.16 -14.08 -7.15
N GLU A 5 54.81 -15.37 -7.24
CA GLU A 5 53.78 -15.86 -8.18
C GLU A 5 52.38 -16.02 -7.55
N PHE A 6 52.26 -16.06 -6.22
CA PHE A 6 51.00 -16.42 -5.56
C PHE A 6 49.95 -15.28 -5.54
N HIS A 7 50.38 -14.03 -5.76
CA HIS A 7 49.48 -12.86 -5.79
C HIS A 7 48.91 -12.53 -7.18
N SER A 8 49.43 -13.14 -8.26
CA SER A 8 48.95 -12.89 -9.62
C SER A 8 47.71 -13.70 -10.01
N ILE A 9 47.38 -14.76 -9.28
CA ILE A 9 46.36 -15.75 -9.70
C ILE A 9 44.98 -15.49 -9.04
N SER A 10 44.90 -14.69 -7.97
CA SER A 10 43.62 -14.45 -7.27
C SER A 10 42.70 -13.43 -7.94
N TRP A 11 43.25 -12.46 -8.68
CA TRP A 11 42.44 -11.36 -9.25
C TRP A 11 41.80 -11.71 -10.59
N ALA A 12 42.44 -12.58 -11.39
CA ALA A 12 41.90 -13.02 -12.68
C ALA A 12 40.69 -13.97 -12.52
N ALA A 13 40.66 -14.77 -11.45
CA ALA A 13 39.59 -15.73 -11.19
C ALA A 13 38.25 -15.06 -10.78
N ILE A 14 38.31 -13.88 -10.15
CA ILE A 14 37.13 -13.13 -9.70
C ILE A 14 36.36 -12.54 -10.89
N PHE A 15 37.05 -12.13 -11.96
CA PHE A 15 36.40 -11.67 -13.19
C PHE A 15 35.82 -12.80 -14.05
N LEU A 16 36.22 -14.05 -13.79
CA LEU A 16 35.68 -15.24 -14.47
C LEU A 16 34.44 -15.82 -13.76
N TYR A 17 34.22 -15.48 -12.47
CA TYR A 17 32.93 -15.62 -11.79
C TYR A 17 31.96 -14.51 -12.24
N CYS A 18 31.68 -14.47 -13.54
CA CYS A 18 30.62 -13.64 -14.11
C CYS A 18 29.30 -13.99 -13.40
N PRO A 19 28.62 -13.05 -12.73
CA PRO A 19 27.31 -13.33 -12.18
C PRO A 19 26.41 -13.69 -13.35
N ILE A 20 25.73 -14.83 -13.26
CA ILE A 20 24.61 -15.16 -14.16
C ILE A 20 23.61 -14.02 -13.99
N MET A 21 23.68 -13.04 -14.89
CA MET A 21 22.72 -11.96 -14.99
C MET A 21 21.46 -12.60 -15.56
N THR A 22 20.61 -13.16 -14.71
CA THR A 22 19.28 -13.63 -15.11
C THR A 22 18.45 -12.42 -15.53
N ILE A 23 18.60 -12.04 -16.80
CA ILE A 23 17.89 -10.92 -17.39
C ILE A 23 16.47 -11.39 -17.70
N LEU A 24 15.50 -10.92 -16.92
CA LEU A 24 14.07 -11.03 -17.26
C LEU A 24 13.82 -10.14 -18.49
N ARG A 25 13.61 -10.75 -19.67
CA ARG A 25 13.36 -10.06 -20.94
C ARG A 25 11.99 -10.45 -21.51
N GLY A 26 11.33 -9.50 -22.15
CA GLY A 26 10.05 -9.70 -22.84
C GLY A 26 8.94 -10.16 -21.91
N TRP A 27 8.20 -11.19 -22.33
CA TRP A 27 7.00 -11.68 -21.64
C TRP A 27 7.24 -12.12 -20.18
N ARG A 28 8.43 -12.65 -19.86
CA ARG A 28 8.79 -13.08 -18.50
C ARG A 28 8.88 -11.89 -17.53
N TYR A 29 9.37 -10.75 -18.02
CA TYR A 29 9.40 -9.52 -17.23
C TYR A 29 8.00 -8.98 -17.00
N SER A 30 7.16 -8.96 -18.04
CA SER A 30 5.76 -8.52 -17.91
C SER A 30 4.97 -9.38 -16.93
N LEU A 31 5.16 -10.71 -16.95
CA LEU A 31 4.53 -11.60 -15.97
C LEU A 31 5.02 -11.34 -14.55
N PHE A 32 6.33 -11.15 -14.36
CA PHE A 32 6.89 -10.84 -13.04
C PHE A 32 6.34 -9.51 -12.51
N LEU A 33 6.35 -8.46 -13.33
CA LEU A 33 5.85 -7.14 -12.94
C LEU A 33 4.34 -7.17 -12.67
N GLY A 34 3.57 -7.84 -13.53
CA GLY A 34 2.13 -8.03 -13.34
C GLY A 34 1.82 -8.80 -12.05
N GLY A 35 2.58 -9.86 -11.77
CA GLY A 35 2.49 -10.62 -10.52
C GLY A 35 2.83 -9.79 -9.30
N LEU A 36 3.88 -8.95 -9.37
CA LEU A 36 4.28 -8.07 -8.26
C LEU A 36 3.21 -7.02 -7.96
N ILE A 37 2.72 -6.31 -8.99
CA ILE A 37 1.66 -5.30 -8.82
C ILE A 37 0.37 -5.96 -8.35
N GLY A 38 0.01 -7.12 -8.92
CA GLY A 38 -1.15 -7.90 -8.50
C GLY A 38 -1.04 -8.35 -7.04
N PHE A 39 0.14 -8.77 -6.59
CA PHE A 39 0.40 -9.15 -5.20
C PHE A 39 0.26 -7.96 -4.25
N ILE A 40 0.83 -6.80 -4.61
CA ILE A 40 0.67 -5.56 -3.84
C ILE A 40 -0.80 -5.17 -3.76
N GLY A 41 -1.52 -5.18 -4.89
CA GLY A 41 -2.95 -4.87 -4.95
C GLY A 41 -3.80 -5.82 -4.11
N ALA A 42 -3.51 -7.12 -4.17
CA ALA A 42 -4.20 -8.12 -3.35
C ALA A 42 -3.94 -7.92 -1.85
N THR A 43 -2.70 -7.59 -1.48
CA THR A 43 -2.32 -7.31 -0.08
C THR A 43 -2.99 -6.04 0.45
N LEU A 44 -3.13 -5.01 -0.38
CA LEU A 44 -3.76 -3.73 -0.01
C LEU A 44 -5.29 -3.75 -0.12
N TYR A 45 -5.87 -4.71 -0.85
CA TYR A 45 -7.31 -4.82 -1.05
C TYR A 45 -8.16 -4.71 0.23
N PRO A 46 -7.88 -5.46 1.32
CA PRO A 46 -8.67 -5.37 2.55
C PRO A 46 -8.52 -4.03 3.28
N ILE A 47 -7.44 -3.30 3.04
CA ILE A 47 -7.14 -2.03 3.75
C ILE A 47 -7.78 -0.84 3.03
N VAL A 48 -7.76 -0.83 1.70
CA VAL A 48 -8.20 0.33 0.90
C VAL A 48 -9.56 0.07 0.26
N ILE A 49 -9.68 -0.99 -0.52
CA ILE A 49 -10.85 -1.21 -1.38
C ILE A 49 -12.03 -1.73 -0.57
N TYR A 50 -11.80 -2.71 0.31
CA TYR A 50 -12.86 -3.30 1.12
C TYR A 50 -13.63 -2.28 1.99
N PRO A 51 -12.99 -1.38 2.78
CA PRO A 51 -13.72 -0.40 3.58
C PRO A 51 -14.41 0.66 2.72
N MET A 52 -13.86 1.01 1.56
CA MET A 52 -14.52 1.94 0.63
C MET A 52 -15.83 1.37 0.08
N MET A 53 -15.86 0.07 -0.26
CA MET A 53 -17.07 -0.57 -0.76
C MET A 53 -18.06 -0.91 0.37
N ASN A 54 -17.57 -1.19 1.58
CA ASN A 54 -18.40 -1.62 2.71
C ASN A 54 -18.48 -0.55 3.81
N SER A 55 -18.87 0.66 3.44
CA SER A 55 -19.03 1.77 4.41
C SER A 55 -20.21 1.60 5.38
N SER A 56 -21.13 0.67 5.13
CA SER A 56 -22.35 0.47 5.90
C SER A 56 -22.08 0.10 7.36
N GLN A 57 -21.11 -0.78 7.62
CA GLN A 57 -20.78 -1.22 8.98
C GLN A 57 -20.20 -0.07 9.82
N TYR A 58 -19.32 0.74 9.23
CA TYR A 58 -18.77 1.91 9.90
C TYR A 58 -19.85 2.96 10.18
N LYS A 59 -20.80 3.16 9.25
CA LYS A 59 -21.95 4.03 9.48
C LYS A 59 -22.84 3.53 10.61
N GLN A 60 -23.11 2.23 10.68
CA GLN A 60 -23.89 1.63 11.78
C GLN A 60 -23.18 1.80 13.12
N ALA A 61 -21.89 1.45 13.19
CA ALA A 61 -21.08 1.66 14.39
C ALA A 61 -21.04 3.14 14.81
N GLN A 62 -20.98 4.07 13.85
CA GLN A 62 -21.04 5.50 14.11
C GLN A 62 -22.41 5.94 14.66
N ILE A 63 -23.52 5.38 14.15
CA ILE A 63 -24.87 5.65 14.67
C ILE A 63 -24.98 5.14 16.11
N GLU A 64 -24.52 3.92 16.38
CA GLU A 64 -24.53 3.33 17.72
C GLU A 64 -23.68 4.14 18.71
N ASN A 65 -22.45 4.52 18.32
CA ASN A 65 -21.57 5.34 19.14
C ASN A 65 -22.10 6.77 19.37
N ARG A 66 -22.94 7.28 18.46
CA ARG A 66 -23.60 8.60 18.58
C ARG A 66 -25.00 8.50 19.18
N ARG A 67 -25.41 7.34 19.68
CA ARG A 67 -26.72 7.17 20.29
C ARG A 67 -26.80 8.01 21.57
N GLY A 68 -27.75 8.96 21.60
CA GLY A 68 -27.94 9.87 22.73
C GLY A 68 -27.12 11.16 22.69
N ILE A 69 -26.32 11.37 21.64
CA ILE A 69 -25.62 12.64 21.41
C ILE A 69 -26.53 13.53 20.55
N ASN A 70 -27.16 14.52 21.17
CA ASN A 70 -27.81 15.61 20.45
C ASN A 70 -26.74 16.66 20.08
N GLN A 71 -26.36 16.72 18.79
CA GLN A 71 -25.31 17.62 18.31
C GLN A 71 -25.66 19.11 18.54
N GLU A 72 -26.95 19.43 18.61
CA GLU A 72 -27.45 20.79 18.86
C GLU A 72 -27.17 21.24 20.31
N GLU A 73 -27.19 20.32 21.27
CA GLU A 73 -26.97 20.61 22.69
C GLU A 73 -25.48 20.74 23.06
N ILE A 74 -24.59 20.17 22.26
CA ILE A 74 -23.13 20.17 22.51
C ILE A 74 -22.49 21.48 22.05
N GLN A 75 -23.16 22.24 21.18
CA GLN A 75 -22.55 23.44 20.64
C GLN A 75 -22.41 24.54 21.70
N PRO A 76 -21.20 25.11 21.86
CA PRO A 76 -21.02 26.25 22.74
C PRO A 76 -21.80 27.45 22.19
N GLY A 77 -22.53 28.13 23.07
CA GLY A 77 -23.18 29.40 22.74
C GLY A 77 -24.53 29.31 22.01
N ASN A 78 -25.26 28.19 22.10
CA ASN A 78 -26.61 28.05 21.53
C ASN A 78 -26.67 28.43 20.04
N MET A 79 -25.65 28.02 19.29
CA MET A 79 -25.54 28.27 17.85
C MET A 79 -26.21 27.11 17.08
N ASN A 80 -26.88 27.41 15.97
CA ASN A 80 -27.47 26.37 15.11
C ASN A 80 -26.37 25.56 14.42
N VAL A 81 -26.55 24.22 14.31
CA VAL A 81 -25.63 23.36 13.54
C VAL A 81 -25.68 23.81 12.08
N TRP A 82 -24.52 24.05 11.47
CA TRP A 82 -24.46 24.36 10.04
C TRP A 82 -25.03 23.18 9.24
N SER A 83 -26.12 23.43 8.54
CA SER A 83 -26.71 22.49 7.59
C SER A 83 -26.06 22.68 6.22
N ASP A 84 -25.75 21.57 5.55
CA ASP A 84 -25.16 21.59 4.21
C ASP A 84 -26.10 22.32 3.22
N PRO A 85 -25.69 23.45 2.63
CA PRO A 85 -26.54 24.22 1.71
C PRO A 85 -26.79 23.48 0.39
N PHE A 86 -26.08 22.40 0.12
CA PHE A 86 -26.25 21.54 -1.04
C PHE A 86 -26.96 20.21 -0.71
N ASP A 87 -27.53 20.08 0.49
CA ASP A 87 -28.22 18.84 0.87
C ASP A 87 -29.32 18.53 -0.16
N ARG A 88 -29.23 17.32 -0.72
CA ARG A 88 -30.16 16.89 -1.76
C ARG A 88 -31.36 16.30 -1.05
N LYS A 89 -32.56 16.84 -1.34
CA LYS A 89 -33.81 16.29 -0.82
C LYS A 89 -33.86 14.79 -1.10
N LYS A 90 -34.05 14.00 -0.04
CA LYS A 90 -34.26 12.55 -0.10
C LYS A 90 -35.54 12.20 -0.83
#